data_AF-A0A950W2X3-F1
#
_entry.id   AF-A0A950W2X3-F1
#
_cell.length_a   1.000
_cell.length_b   1.000
_cell.length_c   1.000
_cell.angle_alpha   90.00
_cell.angle_beta   90.00
_cell.angle_gamma   90.00
#
_symmetry.space_group_name_H-M   'P 1'
#
loop_
_entity.id
_entity.type
_entity.pdbx_description
1 polymer ?
#
loop_
_entity_poly.entity_id
_entity_poly.type
_entity_poly.pdbx_seq_one_letter_code
_entity_poly.pdbx_strand_id
1 'polypeptide(L)'
;VAWPSLLLYGGGIFWTLGYDTIYAHQDKEDDIRIGVKSSAIALGALTRPWLFIFYCAALLFWAAAGGGAGLGVIFWVGLAAAAGQLVWQAAKVTTDDPADCLRKFRSNRAVGWLVLIGILAGHFR
;
A
#
# COMPACT_ATOMS: atom_id res chain seq x y z
N VAL A 1 -14.10 -16.55 11.60
CA VAL A 1 -13.57 -15.43 10.79
C VAL A 1 -14.33 -15.42 9.46
N ALA A 2 -14.97 -14.31 9.09
CA ALA A 2 -15.76 -14.24 7.85
C ALA A 2 -14.84 -14.02 6.64
N TRP A 3 -15.18 -14.57 5.47
CA TRP A 3 -14.34 -14.47 4.27
C TRP A 3 -13.94 -13.03 3.86
N PRO A 4 -14.74 -11.95 4.09
CA PRO A 4 -14.30 -10.59 3.78
C PRO A 4 -13.13 -10.12 4.66
N SER A 5 -13.07 -10.55 5.91
CA SER A 5 -11.96 -10.20 6.81
C SER A 5 -10.63 -10.86 6.40
N LEU A 6 -10.69 -12.05 5.80
CA LEU A 6 -9.51 -12.70 5.20
C LEU A 6 -9.01 -11.93 3.98
N LEU A 7 -9.93 -11.43 3.14
CA LEU A 7 -9.58 -10.59 1.99
C LEU A 7 -8.99 -9.25 2.43
N LEU A 8 -9.59 -8.62 3.45
CA LEU A 8 -9.05 -7.38 4.03
C LEU A 8 -7.61 -7.57 4.51
N TYR A 9 -7.36 -8.67 5.23
CA TYR A 9 -6.02 -9.05 5.68
C TYR A 9 -5.07 -9.32 4.51
N GLY A 10 -5.52 -10.05 3.49
CA GLY A 10 -4.75 -10.29 2.26
C GLY A 10 -4.32 -9.00 1.57
N GLY A 11 -5.21 -8.01 1.48
CA GLY A 11 -4.87 -6.70 0.96
C GLY A 11 -3.84 -5.96 1.83
N GLY A 12 -3.91 -6.13 3.15
CA GLY A 12 -2.91 -5.61 4.10
C GLY A 12 -1.50 -6.18 3.86
N ILE A 13 -1.38 -7.46 3.47
CA ILE A 13 -0.09 -8.06 3.10
C ILE A 13 0.51 -7.34 1.91
N PHE A 14 -0.24 -7.20 0.80
CA PHE A 14 0.27 -6.55 -0.40
C PHE A 14 0.54 -5.06 -0.20
N TRP A 15 -0.29 -4.37 0.57
CA TRP A 15 -0.04 -2.99 0.94
C TRP A 15 1.27 -2.85 1.71
N THR A 16 1.52 -3.75 2.67
CA THR A 16 2.78 -3.84 3.42
C THR A 16 3.95 -4.08 2.51
N LEU A 17 3.90 -5.08 1.63
CA LEU A 17 4.97 -5.31 0.65
C LEU A 17 5.29 -4.05 -0.16
N GLY A 18 4.28 -3.28 -0.56
CA GLY A 18 4.47 -2.04 -1.30
C GLY A 18 5.15 -0.95 -0.48
N TYR A 19 4.59 -0.52 0.65
CA TYR A 19 5.16 0.58 1.41
C TYR A 19 6.50 0.21 2.07
N ASP A 20 6.69 -1.06 2.45
CA ASP A 20 7.91 -1.55 3.08
C ASP A 20 9.04 -1.66 2.05
N THR A 21 8.71 -1.93 0.77
CA THR A 21 9.66 -1.78 -0.34
C THR A 21 10.13 -0.33 -0.51
N ILE A 22 9.22 0.66 -0.38
CA ILE A 22 9.62 2.08 -0.39
C ILE A 22 10.53 2.38 0.80
N TYR A 23 10.19 1.87 1.98
CA TYR A 23 10.99 2.06 3.19
C TYR A 23 12.38 1.43 3.06
N ALA A 24 12.50 0.23 2.48
CA ALA A 24 13.77 -0.42 2.24
C ALA A 24 14.73 0.40 1.35
N HIS A 25 14.21 1.27 0.48
CA HIS A 25 15.06 2.17 -0.32
C HIS A 25 15.70 3.29 0.53
N GLN A 26 15.15 3.61 1.71
CA GLN A 26 15.75 4.55 2.66
C GLN A 26 17.07 4.03 3.21
N ASP A 27 17.14 2.72 3.50
CA ASP A 27 18.27 2.07 4.16
C ASP A 27 19.17 1.31 3.16
N LYS A 28 18.94 1.48 1.85
CA LYS A 28 19.57 0.72 0.76
C LYS A 28 21.10 0.72 0.79
N GLU A 29 21.73 1.87 1.02
CA GLU A 29 23.20 1.95 1.06
C GLU A 29 23.78 1.16 2.24
N ASP A 30 23.15 1.26 3.41
CA ASP A 30 23.60 0.56 4.60
C ASP A 30 23.36 -0.95 4.45
N ASP A 31 22.20 -1.35 3.92
CA ASP A 31 21.90 -2.75 3.59
C ASP A 31 22.98 -3.37 2.68
N ILE A 32 23.44 -2.63 1.66
CA ILE A 32 24.52 -3.07 0.77
C ILE A 32 25.83 -3.25 1.54
N ARG A 33 26.18 -2.30 2.43
CA ARG A 33 27.43 -2.35 3.22
C ARG A 33 27.49 -3.55 4.15
N ILE A 34 26.36 -3.93 4.76
CA ILE A 34 26.29 -5.05 5.71
C ILE A 34 25.81 -6.37 5.09
N GLY A 35 25.49 -6.38 3.79
CA GLY A 35 25.10 -7.58 3.05
C GLY A 35 23.66 -8.06 3.30
N VAL A 36 22.77 -7.18 3.74
CA VAL A 36 21.34 -7.49 3.91
C VAL A 36 20.67 -7.63 2.54
N LYS A 37 19.78 -8.61 2.41
CA LYS A 37 19.03 -8.88 1.17
C LYS A 37 17.64 -8.24 1.20
N SER A 38 17.58 -6.91 1.18
CA SER A 38 16.30 -6.19 1.21
C SER A 38 15.58 -6.17 -0.14
N SER A 39 14.28 -5.87 -0.12
CA SER A 39 13.46 -5.73 -1.33
C SER A 39 13.94 -4.60 -2.24
N ALA A 40 14.50 -3.53 -1.68
CA ALA A 40 15.13 -2.45 -2.45
C ALA A 40 16.28 -2.96 -3.33
N ILE A 41 17.11 -3.87 -2.79
CA ILE A 41 18.21 -4.51 -3.52
C ILE A 41 17.66 -5.55 -4.50
N ALA A 42 16.74 -6.41 -4.06
CA ALA A 42 16.19 -7.49 -4.89
C ALA A 42 15.42 -6.98 -6.12
N LEU A 43 14.65 -5.90 -5.97
CA LEU A 43 13.85 -5.33 -7.05
C LEU A 43 14.62 -4.28 -7.86
N GLY A 44 15.49 -3.49 -7.22
CA GLY A 44 16.33 -2.50 -7.89
C GLY A 44 15.54 -1.61 -8.86
N ALA A 45 15.94 -1.62 -10.14
CA ALA A 45 15.28 -0.85 -11.21
C ALA A 45 13.81 -1.25 -11.46
N LEU A 46 13.41 -2.47 -11.09
CA LEU A 46 12.03 -2.96 -11.23
C LEU A 46 11.12 -2.54 -10.08
N THR A 47 11.62 -1.80 -9.09
CA THR A 47 10.83 -1.38 -7.92
C THR A 47 9.51 -0.75 -8.33
N ARG A 48 9.51 0.22 -9.25
CA ARG A 48 8.28 0.94 -9.64
C ARG A 48 7.19 0.01 -10.21
N PRO A 49 7.47 -0.83 -11.23
CA PRO A 49 6.51 -1.84 -11.68
C PRO A 49 5.95 -2.71 -10.54
N TRP A 50 6.81 -3.19 -9.63
CA TRP A 50 6.39 -4.02 -8.51
C TRP A 50 5.52 -3.28 -7.50
N LEU A 51 5.79 -1.99 -7.23
CA LEU A 51 4.91 -1.16 -6.39
C LEU A 51 3.50 -1.08 -6.97
N PHE A 52 3.37 -0.90 -8.29
CA PHE A 52 2.06 -0.93 -8.94
C PHE A 52 1.37 -2.30 -8.80
N ILE A 53 2.11 -3.40 -8.97
CA ILE A 53 1.55 -4.75 -8.79
C ILE A 53 1.04 -4.95 -7.35
N PHE A 54 1.85 -4.62 -6.35
CA PHE A 54 1.47 -4.76 -4.95
C PHE A 54 0.27 -3.88 -4.59
N TYR A 55 0.27 -2.62 -4.99
CA TYR A 55 -0.84 -1.72 -4.69
C TYR A 55 -2.13 -2.08 -5.45
N CYS A 56 -2.04 -2.53 -6.70
CA CYS A 56 -3.19 -3.06 -7.42
C CYS A 56 -3.76 -4.31 -6.73
N ALA A 57 -2.91 -5.24 -6.30
CA ALA A 57 -3.35 -6.41 -5.54
C ALA A 57 -4.05 -5.99 -4.23
N ALA A 58 -3.45 -5.08 -3.45
CA ALA A 58 -4.04 -4.57 -2.22
C ALA A 58 -5.45 -3.99 -2.45
N LEU A 59 -5.60 -3.14 -3.47
CA LEU A 59 -6.88 -2.53 -3.84
C LEU A 59 -7.92 -3.55 -4.27
N LEU A 60 -7.54 -4.58 -5.05
CA LEU A 60 -8.45 -5.66 -5.46
C LEU A 60 -8.95 -6.46 -4.27
N PHE A 61 -8.06 -6.80 -3.34
CA PHE A 61 -8.42 -7.50 -2.11
C PHE A 61 -9.36 -6.66 -1.23
N TRP A 62 -9.07 -5.37 -1.06
CA TRP A 62 -9.94 -4.46 -0.29
C TRP A 62 -11.29 -4.23 -0.97
N ALA A 63 -11.31 -4.06 -2.30
CA ALA A 63 -12.55 -3.97 -3.08
C ALA A 63 -13.43 -5.22 -2.89
N ALA A 64 -12.82 -6.40 -2.99
CA ALA A 64 -13.52 -7.67 -2.80
C ALA A 64 -14.02 -7.85 -1.35
N ALA A 65 -13.24 -7.40 -0.36
CA ALA A 65 -13.66 -7.39 1.04
C ALA A 65 -14.88 -6.46 1.26
N GLY A 66 -14.83 -5.23 0.74
CA GLY A 66 -15.93 -4.27 0.90
C GLY A 66 -17.20 -4.70 0.17
N GLY A 67 -17.07 -5.22 -1.05
CA GLY A 67 -18.18 -5.81 -1.80
C GLY A 67 -18.78 -7.03 -1.09
N GLY A 68 -17.94 -7.92 -0.55
CA GLY A 68 -18.35 -9.08 0.24
C GLY A 68 -19.03 -8.76 1.56
N ALA A 69 -18.70 -7.61 2.15
CA ALA A 69 -19.33 -7.08 3.36
C ALA A 69 -20.57 -6.20 3.06
N GLY A 70 -20.88 -5.95 1.78
CA GLY A 70 -22.03 -5.14 1.38
C GLY A 70 -21.91 -3.66 1.76
N LEU A 71 -20.69 -3.11 1.77
CA LEU A 71 -20.43 -1.70 2.12
C LEU A 71 -20.96 -0.74 1.04
N GLY A 72 -21.50 0.39 1.50
CA GLY A 72 -22.12 1.42 0.66
C GLY A 72 -21.14 2.33 -0.09
N VAL A 73 -21.67 3.36 -0.76
CA VAL A 73 -20.92 4.26 -1.65
C VAL A 73 -19.72 4.95 -0.96
N ILE A 74 -19.83 5.26 0.33
CA ILE A 74 -18.76 5.94 1.08
C ILE A 74 -17.48 5.08 1.14
N PHE A 75 -17.61 3.75 1.24
CA PHE A 75 -16.47 2.85 1.18
C PHE A 75 -15.74 2.95 -0.16
N TRP A 76 -16.49 2.95 -1.28
CA TRP A 76 -15.91 3.02 -2.61
C TRP A 76 -15.21 4.35 -2.89
N VAL A 77 -15.76 5.46 -2.37
CA VAL A 77 -15.09 6.78 -2.41
C VAL A 77 -13.78 6.77 -1.61
N GLY A 78 -13.81 6.22 -0.39
CA GLY A 78 -12.61 6.07 0.44
C GLY A 78 -11.54 5.20 -0.22
N LEU A 79 -11.95 4.09 -0.85
CA LEU A 79 -11.07 3.20 -1.60
C LEU A 79 -10.48 3.89 -2.85
N ALA A 80 -11.27 4.67 -3.57
CA ALA A 80 -10.79 5.46 -4.72
C ALA A 80 -9.77 6.53 -4.30
N ALA A 81 -10.00 7.21 -3.17
CA ALA A 81 -9.04 8.15 -2.61
C ALA A 81 -7.73 7.46 -2.18
N ALA A 82 -7.82 6.29 -1.54
CA ALA A 82 -6.66 5.47 -1.19
C ALA A 82 -5.89 5.03 -2.45
N ALA A 83 -6.59 4.61 -3.51
CA ALA A 83 -5.98 4.26 -4.79
C ALA A 83 -5.21 5.43 -5.41
N GLY A 84 -5.81 6.64 -5.43
CA GLY A 84 -5.13 7.84 -5.91
C GLY A 84 -3.84 8.13 -5.15
N GLN A 85 -3.85 7.95 -3.83
CA GLN A 85 -2.66 8.14 -3.00
C GLN A 85 -1.57 7.08 -3.28
N LEU A 86 -1.94 5.82 -3.42
CA LEU A 86 -1.01 4.73 -3.74
C LEU A 86 -0.38 4.90 -5.13
N VAL A 87 -1.18 5.31 -6.13
CA VAL A 87 -0.70 5.63 -7.48
C VAL A 87 0.29 6.80 -7.43
N TRP A 88 -0.03 7.86 -6.68
CA TRP A 88 0.89 8.99 -6.51
C TRP A 88 2.22 8.54 -5.88
N GLN A 89 2.20 7.71 -4.84
CA GLN A 89 3.41 7.16 -4.22
C GLN A 89 4.24 6.38 -5.23
N ALA A 90 3.66 5.39 -5.91
CA ALA A 90 4.36 4.52 -6.86
C ALA A 90 4.88 5.29 -8.08
N ALA A 91 4.13 6.26 -8.58
CA ALA A 91 4.52 7.05 -9.75
C ALA A 91 5.63 8.06 -9.45
N LYS A 92 5.68 8.62 -8.23
CA LYS A 92 6.56 9.74 -7.89
C LYS A 92 7.70 9.40 -6.95
N VAL A 93 7.85 8.14 -6.48
CA VAL A 93 8.93 7.76 -5.56
C VAL A 93 10.30 7.86 -6.23
N THR A 94 11.20 8.61 -5.62
CA THR A 94 12.60 8.67 -6.01
C THR A 94 13.37 7.69 -5.13
N THR A 95 13.68 6.52 -5.69
CA THR A 95 14.25 5.37 -4.95
C THR A 95 15.67 5.60 -4.43
N ASP A 96 16.37 6.61 -4.95
CA ASP A 96 17.72 6.98 -4.49
C ASP A 96 17.71 8.25 -3.62
N ASP A 97 16.52 8.70 -3.18
CA ASP A 97 16.33 9.78 -2.22
C ASP A 97 15.69 9.23 -0.93
N PRO A 98 16.50 8.97 0.13
CA PRO A 98 16.00 8.45 1.39
C PRO A 98 14.95 9.33 2.08
N ALA A 99 15.06 10.66 1.93
CA ALA A 99 14.09 11.59 2.52
C ALA A 99 12.73 11.52 1.81
N ASP A 100 12.74 11.39 0.48
CA ASP A 100 11.50 11.14 -0.29
C ASP A 100 10.89 9.78 0.04
N CYS A 101 11.71 8.72 0.17
CA CYS A 101 11.27 7.39 0.56
C CYS A 101 10.56 7.41 1.92
N LEU A 102 11.19 8.01 2.93
CA LEU A 102 10.62 8.17 4.27
C LEU A 102 9.31 8.97 4.24
N ARG A 103 9.26 10.07 3.47
CA ARG A 103 8.04 10.89 3.31
C ARG A 103 6.89 10.07 2.72
N LYS A 104 7.16 9.30 1.66
CA LYS A 104 6.15 8.44 1.03
C LYS A 104 5.71 7.30 1.92
N PHE A 105 6.65 6.65 2.61
CA PHE A 105 6.35 5.66 3.65
C PHE A 105 5.38 6.23 4.70
N ARG A 106 5.71 7.39 5.31
CA ARG A 106 4.85 8.04 6.32
C ARG A 106 3.47 8.41 5.79
N SER A 107 3.36 8.76 4.50
CA SER A 107 2.08 9.10 3.89
C SER A 107 1.09 7.92 3.90
N ASN A 108 1.55 6.67 4.02
CA ASN A 108 0.67 5.50 4.16
C ASN A 108 -0.25 5.56 5.39
N ARG A 109 0.08 6.37 6.41
CA ARG A 109 -0.88 6.66 7.49
C ARG A 109 -2.23 7.16 6.94
N ALA A 110 -2.20 8.03 5.91
CA ALA A 110 -3.44 8.53 5.30
C ALA A 110 -4.17 7.44 4.50
N VAL A 111 -3.47 6.54 3.80
CA VAL A 111 -4.08 5.37 3.14
C VAL A 111 -4.83 4.52 4.17
N GLY A 112 -4.20 4.24 5.32
CA GLY A 112 -4.84 3.50 6.42
C GLY A 112 -6.11 4.20 6.95
N TRP A 113 -6.06 5.52 7.15
CA TRP A 113 -7.25 6.29 7.55
C TRP A 113 -8.35 6.29 6.49
N LEU A 114 -8.00 6.42 5.21
CA LEU A 114 -8.98 6.42 4.11
C LEU A 114 -9.73 5.08 4.03
N VAL A 115 -9.02 3.95 4.14
CA VAL A 115 -9.63 2.62 4.14
C VAL A 115 -10.45 2.40 5.42
N LEU A 116 -9.92 2.74 6.59
CA LEU A 116 -10.62 2.58 7.87
C LEU A 116 -11.91 3.40 7.93
N ILE A 117 -11.84 4.69 7.61
CA ILE A 117 -13.00 5.58 7.57
C ILE A 117 -13.99 5.09 6.51
N GLY A 118 -13.51 4.65 5.34
CA GLY A 118 -14.36 4.07 4.30
C GLY A 118 -15.13 2.84 4.79
N ILE A 119 -14.49 1.95 5.57
CA ILE A 119 -15.15 0.78 6.16
C ILE A 119 -16.18 1.20 7.21
N LEU A 120 -15.79 2.04 8.18
CA LEU A 120 -16.67 2.47 9.26
C LEU A 120 -17.87 3.26 8.73
N ALA A 121 -17.63 4.21 7.83
CA ALA A 121 -18.65 5.06 7.24
C ALA A 121 -19.51 4.32 6.21
N GLY A 122 -18.96 3.29 5.54
CA GLY A 122 -19.67 2.48 4.54
C GLY A 122 -20.79 1.61 5.11
N HIS A 123 -20.86 1.44 6.43
CA HIS A 123 -21.99 0.77 7.10
C HIS A 123 -23.22 1.67 7.25
N PHE A 124 -23.04 3.00 7.22
CA PHE A 124 -24.15 3.93 7.26
C PHE A 124 -24.67 4.07 5.83
N ARG A 125 -25.77 3.36 5.54
CA ARG A 125 -26.47 3.40 4.25
C ARG A 125 -27.15 4.74 4.02
#